data_AF-A0A529GMK7-F1
#
_entry.id   AF-A0A529GMK7-F1
#
_cell.length_a   1.000
_cell.length_b   1.000
_cell.length_c   1.000
_cell.angle_alpha   90.00
_cell.angle_beta   90.00
_cell.angle_gamma   90.00
#
_symmetry.space_group_name_H-M   'P 1'
#
loop_
_entity.id
_entity.type
_entity.pdbx_description
1 polymer ?
#
loop_
_entity_poly.entity_id
_entity_poly.type
_entity_poly.pdbx_seq_one_letter_code
_entity_poly.pdbx_strand_id
1 'polypeptide(L)' 'MEQDSLTLHGDGIWATIVGQGAELVSLRNAEGIE' A
#
# COMPACT_ATOMS: atom_id res chain seq x y z
N MET A 1 -9.76 7.71 15.26
CA MET A 1 -9.76 6.31 14.82
C MET A 1 -8.58 6.20 13.88
N GLU A 2 -7.50 5.57 14.30
CA GLU A 2 -6.34 5.37 13.42
C GLU A 2 -6.74 4.36 12.34
N GLN A 3 -6.60 4.74 11.07
CA GLN A 3 -6.76 3.80 9.95
C GLN A 3 -5.59 2.82 10.01
N ASP A 4 -5.86 1.58 10.39
CA ASP A 4 -4.89 0.51 10.30
C ASP A 4 -4.52 0.33 8.83
N SER A 5 -3.27 0.61 8.49
CA SER A 5 -2.76 0.53 7.13
C SER A 5 -1.48 -0.30 7.11
N LEU A 6 -1.36 -1.13 6.07
CA LEU A 6 -0.23 -2.03 5.88
C LEU A 6 0.39 -1.74 4.51
N THR A 7 1.69 -1.46 4.51
CA THR A 7 2.46 -1.33 3.27
C THR A 7 3.20 -2.63 2.97
N LEU A 8 2.79 -3.29 1.91
CA LEU A 8 3.43 -4.47 1.33
C LEU A 8 4.58 -4.04 0.41
N HIS A 9 5.67 -4.79 0.46
CA HIS A 9 6.86 -4.59 -0.36
C HIS A 9 7.13 -5.87 -1.15
N GLY A 10 7.27 -5.79 -2.47
CA GLY A 10 7.63 -6.94 -3.31
C GLY A 10 8.28 -6.48 -4.60
N ASP A 11 9.37 -7.14 -5.03
CA ASP A 11 10.10 -6.93 -6.31
C ASP A 11 9.99 -5.53 -6.94
N GLY A 12 10.34 -4.48 -6.18
CA GLY A 12 10.31 -3.11 -6.69
C GLY A 12 8.91 -2.51 -6.83
N ILE A 13 7.96 -2.93 -6.01
CA ILE A 13 6.61 -2.41 -5.91
C ILE A 13 6.24 -2.27 -4.44
N TRP A 14 5.56 -1.18 -4.12
CA TRP A 14 4.98 -0.88 -2.82
C TRP A 14 3.47 -0.76 -2.94
N ALA A 15 2.72 -1.45 -2.09
CA ALA A 15 1.27 -1.38 -2.07
C ALA A 15 0.79 -1.09 -0.65
N THR A 16 0.00 -0.04 -0.46
CA THR A 16 -0.61 0.30 0.83
C THR A 16 -2.06 -0.10 0.83
N ILE A 17 -2.44 -0.90 1.82
CA ILE A 17 -3.78 -1.44 2.00
C ILE A 17 -4.32 -0.96 3.35
N VAL A 18 -5.59 -0.60 3.42
CA VAL A 18 -6.27 -0.29 4.70
C VAL A 18 -7.05 -1.51 5.21
N GLY A 19 -6.98 -1.75 6.52
CA GLY A 19 -7.55 -2.95 7.15
C GLY A 19 -9.08 -3.03 7.07
N GLN A 20 -9.77 -1.91 6.88
CA GLN A 20 -11.21 -1.90 6.62
C GLN A 20 -11.47 -2.37 5.18
N GLY A 21 -11.82 -3.65 5.02
CA GLY A 21 -12.21 -4.22 3.72
C GLY A 21 -11.06 -4.57 2.78
N ALA A 22 -9.81 -4.50 3.25
CA ALA A 22 -8.60 -4.77 2.45
C ALA A 22 -8.53 -3.92 1.16
N GLU A 23 -8.87 -2.64 1.27
CA GLU A 23 -8.87 -1.71 0.14
C GLU A 23 -7.43 -1.24 -0.16
N LEU A 24 -7.03 -1.32 -1.44
CA LEU A 24 -5.78 -0.78 -1.94
C LEU A 24 -5.92 0.75 -2.10
N VAL A 25 -5.09 1.50 -1.38
CA VAL A 25 -5.15 2.98 -1.38
C VAL A 25 -3.96 3.65 -2.04
N SER A 26 -2.85 2.93 -2.24
CA SER A 26 -1.69 3.42 -3.00
C SER A 26 -0.90 2.24 -3.54
N LEU A 27 -0.41 2.37 -4.77
CA LEU A 27 0.49 1.43 -5.43
C LEU A 27 1.62 2.25 -6.04
N ARG A 28 2.87 1.87 -5.82
CA ARG A 28 4.04 2.58 -6.34
C ARG A 28 5.04 1.59 -6.89
N ASN A 29 5.68 1.93 -8.01
CA ASN A 29 6.85 1.18 -8.49
C ASN A 29 8.11 1.54 -7.67
N ALA A 30 9.23 0.88 -7.97
CA ALA A 30 10.54 0.98 -7.30
C ALA A 30 11.13 2.40 -7.29
N GLU A 31 10.63 3.26 -8.17
CA GLU A 31 11.06 4.65 -8.35
C GLU A 31 10.11 5.62 -7.64
N GLY A 32 9.07 5.11 -6.96
CA GLY A 32 8.09 5.89 -6.21
C GLY A 32 6.95 6.44 -7.06
N ILE A 33 6.79 5.97 -8.30
CA ILE A 33 5.75 6.39 -9.25
C ILE A 33 4.47 5.61 -8.97
N GLU A 34 3.35 6.34 -8.79
CA GLU A 34 2.00 5.80 -8.57
C GLU A 34 1.29 5.34 -9.86
#